data_AF-L8GAD5-F1
#
_entry.id   AF-L8GAD5-F1
#
_cell.length_a   1.000
_cell.length_b   1.000
_cell.length_c   1.000
_cell.angle_alpha   90.00
_cell.angle_beta   90.00
_cell.angle_gamma   90.00
#
_symmetry.space_group_name_H-M   'P 1'
#
loop_
_entity.id
_entity.type
_entity.pdbx_description
1 polymer ?
#
loop_
_entity_poly.entity_id
_entity_poly.type
_entity_poly.pdbx_seq_one_letter_code
_entity_poly.pdbx_strand_id
1 'polypeptide(L)'
;MLPENEQLRQIFHPIIAQTILKSITIISSPYHVGFYNRGVGAGPDFIRSLGVVQALKDLGVPVNEIEIEPVDEFEGEERRSFELFRRTSTLVSEAHNSNSFPIILSGNCSAAVGVAAGYNRSLRARETGEKLGCVWFDAHDDYNTPNTVVSGYFDSQPIAMLAGECWKGILGSVQGHEVMDIRGKLVHVGLRDVNEVERQRVLNAGFDVVWGDENGGRMEFAGRLRGFLEKKDLGPDNAAF
;
A
#
# COMPACT_ATOMS: atom_id res chain seq x y z
N MET A 1 5.95 0.26 -51.50
CA MET A 1 5.16 0.71 -50.34
C MET A 1 4.75 -0.54 -49.59
N LEU A 2 5.24 -0.71 -48.36
CA LEU A 2 4.85 -1.83 -47.51
C LEU A 2 3.43 -1.57 -46.98
N PRO A 3 2.61 -2.60 -46.75
CA PRO A 3 1.24 -2.42 -46.28
C PRO A 3 1.19 -1.70 -44.93
N GLU A 4 0.14 -0.91 -44.71
CA GLU A 4 -0.08 0.00 -43.56
C GLU A 4 0.19 -0.62 -42.17
N ASN A 5 0.01 -1.94 -42.04
CA ASN A 5 0.28 -2.71 -40.82
C ASN A 5 1.78 -2.94 -40.50
N GLU A 6 2.68 -2.74 -41.46
CA GLU A 6 4.13 -2.90 -41.28
C GLU A 6 4.81 -1.58 -40.88
N GLN A 7 4.25 -0.43 -41.29
CA GLN A 7 4.69 0.89 -40.83
C GLN A 7 4.36 1.12 -39.35
N LEU A 8 3.23 0.57 -38.87
CA LEU A 8 2.90 0.56 -37.44
C LEU A 8 3.78 -0.38 -36.60
N ARG A 9 4.60 -1.26 -37.20
CA ARG A 9 5.53 -2.11 -36.43
C ARG A 9 6.92 -1.47 -36.25
N GLN A 10 7.32 -0.56 -37.13
CA GLN A 10 8.63 0.10 -37.06
C GLN A 10 8.63 1.40 -36.24
N ILE A 11 7.47 2.04 -36.02
CA ILE A 11 7.38 3.25 -35.18
C ILE A 11 7.42 2.93 -33.67
N PHE A 12 7.18 1.67 -33.28
CA PHE A 12 7.16 1.23 -31.88
C PHE A 12 8.46 0.53 -31.41
N HIS A 13 9.56 0.70 -32.14
CA HIS A 13 10.76 -0.12 -31.94
C HIS A 13 11.94 0.53 -31.18
N PRO A 14 11.76 1.64 -30.44
CA PRO A 14 12.59 1.79 -29.24
C PRO A 14 11.89 2.47 -28.05
N ILE A 15 10.64 2.12 -27.69
CA ILE A 15 10.05 2.46 -26.38
C ILE A 15 9.10 1.34 -25.91
N ILE A 16 9.57 0.08 -25.93
CA ILE A 16 8.86 -1.02 -25.26
C ILE A 16 9.86 -1.76 -24.39
N ALA A 17 10.14 -1.15 -23.24
CA ALA A 17 10.38 -1.89 -22.01
C ALA A 17 9.30 -1.49 -20.98
N GLN A 18 8.05 -1.29 -21.42
CA GLN A 18 6.92 -1.43 -20.51
C GLN A 18 7.00 -2.85 -19.97
N THR A 19 7.32 -2.99 -18.68
CA THR A 19 7.55 -4.32 -18.15
C THR A 19 6.20 -5.02 -18.08
N ILE A 20 5.92 -5.88 -19.08
CA ILE A 20 4.69 -6.66 -19.13
C ILE A 20 4.59 -7.43 -17.82
N LEU A 21 3.62 -7.06 -16.99
CA LEU A 21 3.32 -7.72 -15.73
C LEU A 21 3.32 -9.23 -15.95
N LYS A 22 4.22 -9.96 -15.28
CA LYS A 22 4.38 -11.40 -15.53
C LYS A 22 3.36 -12.24 -14.76
N SER A 23 2.97 -11.76 -13.59
CA SER A 23 2.08 -12.46 -12.68
C SER A 23 1.55 -11.51 -11.61
N ILE A 24 0.61 -11.99 -10.81
CA ILE A 24 0.20 -11.39 -9.55
C ILE A 24 0.68 -12.32 -8.43
N THR A 25 1.20 -11.77 -7.34
CA THR A 25 1.53 -12.54 -6.14
C THR A 25 0.64 -12.06 -5.00
N ILE A 26 -0.27 -12.91 -4.55
CA ILE A 26 -1.09 -12.67 -3.37
C ILE A 26 -0.26 -13.04 -2.15
N ILE A 27 -0.03 -12.07 -1.27
CA ILE A 27 0.68 -12.24 0.00
C ILE A 27 -0.37 -12.14 1.12
N SER A 28 -0.66 -13.25 1.77
CA SER A 28 -1.59 -13.31 2.91
C SER A 28 -0.86 -12.94 4.20
N SER A 29 -1.41 -12.01 4.97
CA SER A 29 -0.98 -11.63 6.31
C SER A 29 -2.17 -11.78 7.27
N PRO A 30 -2.56 -13.02 7.63
CA PRO A 30 -3.75 -13.34 8.43
C PRO A 30 -3.54 -13.07 9.92
N TYR A 31 -3.06 -11.88 10.26
CA TYR A 31 -2.69 -11.52 11.63
C TYR A 31 -3.38 -10.23 12.06
N HIS A 32 -3.80 -10.20 13.33
CA HIS A 32 -4.10 -8.97 14.05
C HIS A 32 -3.02 -8.82 15.12
N VAL A 33 -2.12 -7.85 14.93
CA VAL A 33 -0.96 -7.60 15.81
C VAL A 33 -0.16 -8.86 16.19
N GLY A 34 0.01 -9.77 15.23
CA GLY A 34 0.74 -11.03 15.40
C GLY A 34 -0.09 -12.24 15.81
N PHE A 35 -1.36 -12.08 16.18
CA PHE A 35 -2.24 -13.22 16.45
C PHE A 35 -2.87 -13.73 15.16
N TYR A 36 -2.63 -15.00 14.85
CA TYR A 36 -3.16 -15.65 13.65
C TYR A 36 -4.68 -15.78 13.70
N ASN A 37 -5.36 -15.37 12.62
CA ASN A 37 -6.79 -15.56 12.40
C ASN A 37 -7.67 -15.09 13.59
N ARG A 38 -7.27 -13.98 14.24
CA ARG A 38 -8.02 -13.34 15.33
C ARG A 38 -8.48 -11.95 14.91
N GLY A 39 -9.71 -11.57 15.27
CA GLY A 39 -10.26 -10.26 14.97
C GLY A 39 -10.16 -9.94 13.48
N VAL A 40 -9.57 -8.80 13.15
CA VAL A 40 -9.34 -8.39 11.75
C VAL A 40 -8.39 -9.32 10.99
N GLY A 41 -7.52 -10.07 11.69
CA GLY A 41 -6.64 -11.09 11.12
C GLY A 41 -7.37 -12.26 10.46
N ALA A 42 -8.67 -12.45 10.71
CA ALA A 42 -9.50 -13.42 10.00
C ALA A 42 -9.95 -12.95 8.60
N GLY A 43 -9.79 -11.65 8.31
CA GLY A 43 -10.21 -11.02 7.06
C GLY A 43 -9.57 -11.64 5.81
N PRO A 44 -8.24 -11.87 5.76
CA PRO A 44 -7.57 -12.45 4.60
C PRO A 44 -8.16 -13.80 4.17
N ASP A 45 -8.33 -14.74 5.10
CA ASP A 45 -8.92 -16.06 4.82
C ASP A 45 -10.37 -15.95 4.38
N PHE A 46 -11.14 -15.04 4.99
CA PHE A 46 -12.51 -14.78 4.57
C PHE A 46 -12.59 -14.27 3.13
N ILE A 47 -11.80 -13.27 2.76
CA ILE A 47 -11.75 -12.73 1.38
C ILE A 47 -11.29 -13.82 0.40
N ARG A 48 -10.32 -14.66 0.79
CA ARG A 48 -9.87 -15.81 -0.01
C ARG A 48 -11.01 -16.79 -0.26
N SER A 49 -11.80 -17.11 0.77
CA SER A 49 -12.95 -18.01 0.67
C SER A 49 -14.05 -17.50 -0.26
N LEU A 50 -14.14 -16.19 -0.49
CA LEU A 50 -15.07 -15.55 -1.42
C LEU A 50 -14.61 -15.59 -2.89
N GLY A 51 -13.46 -16.22 -3.19
CA GLY A 51 -13.04 -16.50 -4.55
C GLY A 51 -12.15 -15.44 -5.21
N VAL A 52 -11.52 -14.54 -4.43
CA VAL A 52 -10.62 -13.50 -4.98
C VAL A 52 -9.50 -14.10 -5.85
N VAL A 53 -8.97 -15.26 -5.46
CA VAL A 53 -7.89 -15.95 -6.19
C VAL A 53 -8.38 -16.36 -7.58
N GLN A 54 -9.59 -16.92 -7.66
CA GLN A 54 -10.17 -17.35 -8.94
C GLN A 54 -10.49 -16.13 -9.80
N ALA A 55 -11.08 -15.09 -9.23
CA ALA A 55 -11.38 -13.85 -9.94
C ALA A 55 -10.13 -13.22 -10.57
N LEU A 56 -8.98 -13.27 -9.89
CA LEU A 56 -7.70 -12.79 -10.43
C LEU A 56 -7.14 -13.71 -11.53
N LYS A 57 -7.26 -15.05 -11.38
CA LYS A 57 -6.88 -16.02 -12.42
C LYS A 57 -7.71 -15.85 -13.70
N ASP A 58 -9.01 -15.51 -13.55
CA ASP A 58 -9.93 -15.29 -14.67
C ASP A 58 -9.58 -14.05 -15.52
N LEU A 59 -8.72 -13.15 -15.01
CA LEU A 59 -8.14 -12.05 -15.81
C LEU A 59 -7.07 -12.53 -16.81
N GLY A 60 -6.71 -13.81 -16.80
CA GLY A 60 -5.72 -14.40 -17.71
C GLY A 60 -4.26 -14.17 -17.30
N VAL A 61 -4.02 -13.76 -16.05
CA VAL A 61 -2.67 -13.52 -15.50
C VAL A 61 -2.31 -14.65 -14.52
N PRO A 62 -1.07 -15.19 -14.54
CA PRO A 62 -0.64 -16.15 -13.52
C PRO A 62 -0.73 -15.57 -12.11
N VAL A 63 -1.29 -16.34 -11.17
CA VAL A 63 -1.43 -15.92 -9.77
C VAL A 63 -0.63 -16.87 -8.87
N ASN A 64 0.34 -16.31 -8.14
CA ASN A 64 1.06 -16.98 -7.07
C ASN A 64 0.41 -16.64 -5.73
N GLU A 65 0.51 -17.55 -4.77
CA GLU A 65 -0.04 -17.37 -3.44
C GLU A 65 1.03 -17.70 -2.41
N ILE A 66 1.25 -16.78 -1.46
CA ILE A 66 2.22 -16.92 -0.38
C ILE A 66 1.55 -16.43 0.89
N GLU A 67 1.77 -17.12 2.01
CA GLU A 67 1.33 -16.66 3.33
C GLU A 67 2.55 -16.25 4.16
N ILE A 68 2.41 -15.17 4.94
CA ILE A 68 3.44 -14.74 5.87
C ILE A 68 3.55 -15.77 6.99
N GLU A 69 4.77 -16.27 7.19
CA GLU A 69 5.10 -17.20 8.27
C GLU A 69 4.67 -16.67 9.65
N PRO A 70 4.33 -17.54 10.61
CA PRO A 70 3.97 -17.15 11.98
C PRO A 70 5.08 -16.42 12.75
N VAL A 71 4.71 -15.38 13.47
CA VAL A 71 5.61 -14.68 14.40
C VAL A 71 5.57 -15.33 15.79
N ASP A 72 6.57 -15.05 16.62
CA ASP A 72 6.60 -15.56 18.00
C ASP A 72 5.46 -14.93 18.83
N GLU A 73 4.48 -15.74 19.21
CA GLU A 73 3.30 -15.31 19.96
C GLU A 73 3.62 -14.87 21.39
N PHE A 74 4.80 -15.22 21.94
CA PHE A 74 5.22 -14.84 23.28
C PHE A 74 5.84 -13.43 23.37
N GLU A 75 6.08 -12.79 22.23
CA GLU A 75 6.63 -11.44 22.16
C GLU A 75 5.54 -10.36 22.29
N GLY A 76 5.99 -9.16 22.67
CA GLY A 76 5.13 -7.96 22.74
C GLY A 76 4.46 -7.63 21.42
N GLU A 77 3.33 -6.92 21.49
CA GLU A 77 2.55 -6.49 20.33
C GLU A 77 3.39 -5.78 19.27
N GLU A 78 4.23 -4.84 19.72
CA GLU A 78 5.09 -4.07 18.83
C GLU A 78 6.05 -5.00 18.11
N ARG A 79 6.73 -5.88 18.85
CA ARG A 79 7.73 -6.78 18.25
C ARG A 79 7.11 -7.70 17.21
N ARG A 80 5.92 -8.25 17.49
CA ARG A 80 5.17 -9.07 16.54
C ARG A 80 4.77 -8.30 15.30
N SER A 81 4.22 -7.10 15.45
CA SER A 81 3.82 -6.22 14.33
C SER A 81 5.02 -5.81 13.47
N PHE A 82 6.13 -5.38 14.07
CA PHE A 82 7.34 -5.02 13.32
C PHE A 82 7.97 -6.23 12.62
N GLU A 83 7.85 -7.43 13.20
CA GLU A 83 8.27 -8.65 12.52
C GLU A 83 7.41 -8.98 11.29
N LEU A 84 6.08 -8.78 11.39
CA LEU A 84 5.21 -8.84 10.21
C LEU A 84 5.62 -7.82 9.15
N PHE A 85 5.99 -6.58 9.52
CA PHE A 85 6.46 -5.59 8.53
C PHE A 85 7.74 -6.03 7.81
N ARG A 86 8.68 -6.67 8.52
CA ARG A 86 9.91 -7.22 7.91
C ARG A 86 9.59 -8.34 6.92
N ARG A 87 8.68 -9.24 7.28
CA ARG A 87 8.27 -10.36 6.42
C ARG A 87 7.51 -9.87 5.18
N THR A 88 6.56 -8.94 5.37
CA THR A 88 5.87 -8.26 4.27
C THR A 88 6.86 -7.57 3.35
N SER A 89 7.82 -6.81 3.89
CA SER A 89 8.87 -6.15 3.11
C SER A 89 9.67 -7.14 2.25
N THR A 90 10.08 -8.28 2.82
CA THR A 90 10.79 -9.32 2.06
C THR A 90 9.96 -9.85 0.91
N LEU A 91 8.72 -10.29 1.17
CA LEU A 91 7.88 -10.90 0.14
C LEU A 91 7.46 -9.90 -0.95
N VAL A 92 7.18 -8.65 -0.59
CA VAL A 92 6.86 -7.59 -1.55
C VAL A 92 8.08 -7.30 -2.44
N SER A 93 9.28 -7.25 -1.86
CA SER A 93 10.50 -7.08 -2.66
C SER A 93 10.72 -8.22 -3.64
N GLU A 94 10.48 -9.46 -3.22
CA GLU A 94 10.65 -10.65 -4.07
C GLU A 94 9.63 -10.67 -5.21
N ALA A 95 8.37 -10.39 -4.91
CA ALA A 95 7.31 -10.27 -5.91
C ALA A 95 7.64 -9.17 -6.93
N HIS A 96 7.99 -7.97 -6.45
CA HIS A 96 8.32 -6.85 -7.32
C HIS A 96 9.52 -7.18 -8.22
N ASN A 97 10.62 -7.69 -7.64
CA ASN A 97 11.83 -8.11 -8.39
C ASN A 97 11.52 -9.16 -9.47
N SER A 98 10.55 -10.04 -9.22
CA SER A 98 10.11 -11.08 -10.15
C SER A 98 9.17 -10.57 -11.24
N ASN A 99 8.91 -9.26 -11.28
CA ASN A 99 7.91 -8.61 -12.12
C ASN A 99 6.49 -9.15 -11.88
N SER A 100 6.21 -9.48 -10.62
CA SER A 100 4.90 -9.87 -10.12
C SER A 100 4.28 -8.71 -9.35
N PHE A 101 3.02 -8.39 -9.60
CA PHE A 101 2.32 -7.33 -8.87
C PHE A 101 1.89 -7.88 -7.50
N PRO A 102 2.37 -7.32 -6.39
CA PRO A 102 2.01 -7.81 -5.07
C PRO A 102 0.60 -7.32 -4.68
N ILE A 103 -0.28 -8.24 -4.30
CA ILE A 103 -1.56 -7.95 -3.64
C ILE A 103 -1.47 -8.48 -2.22
N ILE A 104 -1.59 -7.61 -1.23
CA ILE A 104 -1.49 -8.00 0.18
C ILE A 104 -2.90 -8.12 0.75
N LEU A 105 -3.24 -9.31 1.24
CA LEU A 105 -4.45 -9.52 2.04
C LEU A 105 -4.03 -9.45 3.51
N SER A 106 -4.22 -8.30 4.13
CA SER A 106 -3.83 -8.04 5.53
C SER A 106 -5.05 -7.91 6.43
N GLY A 107 -4.91 -8.31 7.69
CA GLY A 107 -5.90 -8.00 8.72
C GLY A 107 -5.95 -6.51 9.07
N ASN A 108 -4.84 -5.77 8.96
CA ASN A 108 -4.76 -4.38 9.40
C ASN A 108 -4.03 -3.47 8.40
N CYS A 109 -4.20 -2.15 8.60
CA CYS A 109 -3.62 -1.11 7.75
C CYS A 109 -2.09 -1.03 7.87
N SER A 110 -1.52 -1.48 8.98
CA SER A 110 -0.08 -1.36 9.24
C SER A 110 0.82 -2.17 8.30
N ALA A 111 0.27 -3.18 7.62
CA ALA A 111 0.98 -3.88 6.55
C ALA A 111 1.52 -2.93 5.46
N ALA A 112 0.90 -1.76 5.26
CA ALA A 112 1.36 -0.74 4.32
C ALA A 112 2.81 -0.28 4.58
N VAL A 113 3.26 -0.27 5.83
CA VAL A 113 4.65 0.05 6.20
C VAL A 113 5.62 -0.98 5.62
N GLY A 114 5.26 -2.26 5.74
CA GLY A 114 6.01 -3.36 5.14
C GLY A 114 5.98 -3.32 3.62
N VAL A 115 4.85 -2.96 3.01
CA VAL A 115 4.70 -2.81 1.55
C VAL A 115 5.63 -1.72 1.02
N ALA A 116 5.60 -0.52 1.62
CA ALA A 116 6.45 0.59 1.21
C ALA A 116 7.94 0.22 1.34
N ALA A 117 8.32 -0.40 2.46
CA ALA A 117 9.68 -0.86 2.68
C ALA A 117 10.10 -1.93 1.64
N GLY A 118 9.19 -2.86 1.31
CA GLY A 118 9.42 -3.90 0.31
C GLY A 118 9.62 -3.36 -1.10
N TYR A 119 8.83 -2.35 -1.50
CA TYR A 119 9.04 -1.66 -2.77
C TYR A 119 10.41 -0.98 -2.80
N ASN A 120 10.73 -0.17 -1.79
CA ASN A 120 11.98 0.61 -1.72
C ASN A 120 13.25 -0.27 -1.65
N ARG A 121 13.18 -1.46 -1.03
CA ARG A 121 14.34 -2.39 -1.03
C ARG A 121 14.51 -3.15 -2.35
N SER A 122 13.46 -3.23 -3.17
CA SER A 122 13.51 -4.01 -4.40
C SER A 122 14.58 -3.45 -5.36
N LEU A 123 15.26 -4.34 -6.08
CA LEU A 123 16.31 -3.95 -7.03
C LEU A 123 15.72 -3.09 -8.15
N ARG A 124 14.54 -3.45 -8.65
CA ARG A 124 13.84 -2.70 -9.71
C ARG A 124 13.54 -1.25 -9.30
N ALA A 125 12.97 -1.03 -8.12
CA ALA A 125 12.70 0.34 -7.66
C ALA A 125 13.99 1.14 -7.45
N ARG A 126 15.06 0.48 -6.99
CA ARG A 126 16.38 1.11 -6.84
C ARG A 126 17.03 1.45 -8.19
N GLU A 127 16.80 0.63 -9.21
CA GLU A 127 17.30 0.84 -10.58
C GLU A 127 16.57 2.01 -11.27
N THR A 128 15.25 2.13 -11.10
CA THR A 128 14.49 3.26 -11.68
C THR A 128 14.69 4.55 -10.88
N GLY A 129 14.96 4.44 -9.57
CA GLY A 129 15.04 5.59 -8.66
C GLY A 129 13.66 6.20 -8.34
N GLU A 130 12.59 5.57 -8.81
CA GLU A 130 11.22 6.03 -8.58
C GLU A 130 10.84 5.90 -7.11
N LYS A 131 10.10 6.89 -6.61
CA LYS A 131 9.59 6.91 -5.25
C LYS A 131 8.12 6.54 -5.24
N LEU A 132 7.76 5.63 -4.34
CA LEU A 132 6.40 5.13 -4.18
C LEU A 132 5.41 6.27 -3.88
N GLY A 133 4.38 6.40 -4.72
CA GLY A 133 3.18 7.16 -4.43
C GLY A 133 2.16 6.33 -3.65
N CYS A 134 1.28 6.98 -2.90
CA CYS A 134 0.27 6.31 -2.09
C CYS A 134 -1.09 6.99 -2.23
N VAL A 135 -2.11 6.20 -2.53
CA VAL A 135 -3.52 6.59 -2.39
C VAL A 135 -4.11 5.77 -1.26
N TRP A 136 -4.47 6.44 -0.16
CA TRP A 136 -4.92 5.81 1.06
C TRP A 136 -6.45 5.86 1.14
N PHE A 137 -7.12 4.74 0.91
CA PHE A 137 -8.57 4.65 1.00
C PHE A 137 -8.99 4.19 2.40
N ASP A 138 -9.38 5.12 3.27
CA ASP A 138 -9.80 4.80 4.63
C ASP A 138 -10.83 5.80 5.16
N ALA A 139 -11.60 5.40 6.16
CA ALA A 139 -12.43 6.31 6.95
C ALA A 139 -11.64 7.07 8.02
N HIS A 140 -10.57 6.46 8.54
CA HIS A 140 -9.73 6.99 9.64
C HIS A 140 -8.46 7.64 9.10
N ASP A 141 -7.79 8.44 9.93
CA ASP A 141 -6.58 9.16 9.50
C ASP A 141 -5.34 8.28 9.40
N ASP A 142 -5.26 7.22 10.19
CA ASP A 142 -4.09 6.36 10.38
C ASP A 142 -2.80 7.15 10.67
N TYR A 143 -2.96 8.35 11.26
CA TYR A 143 -1.91 9.35 11.47
C TYR A 143 -1.62 9.64 12.95
N ASN A 144 -2.11 8.75 13.82
CA ASN A 144 -1.78 8.79 15.23
C ASN A 144 -0.32 8.39 15.48
N THR A 145 0.21 8.84 16.61
CA THR A 145 1.52 8.44 17.15
C THR A 145 1.31 7.85 18.54
N PRO A 146 2.31 7.18 19.14
CA PRO A 146 2.21 6.71 20.52
C PRO A 146 1.91 7.83 21.54
N ASN A 147 2.23 9.08 21.19
CA ASN A 147 1.97 10.24 22.03
C ASN A 147 0.57 10.85 21.84
N THR A 148 -0.16 10.47 20.79
CA THR A 148 -1.48 11.06 20.48
C THR A 148 -2.61 10.05 20.45
N VAL A 149 -2.32 8.77 20.27
CA VAL A 149 -3.33 7.72 20.27
C VAL A 149 -4.00 7.63 21.65
N VAL A 150 -5.33 7.81 21.69
CA VAL A 150 -6.12 7.69 22.93
C VAL A 150 -6.78 6.32 23.03
N SER A 151 -7.12 5.71 21.90
CA SER A 151 -7.77 4.39 21.82
C SER A 151 -6.86 3.23 22.25
N GLY A 152 -5.54 3.45 22.23
CA GLY A 152 -4.53 2.39 22.37
C GLY A 152 -4.43 1.47 21.14
N TYR A 153 -5.13 1.77 20.03
CA TYR A 153 -5.10 0.93 18.84
C TYR A 153 -3.79 1.13 18.07
N PHE A 154 -2.92 0.12 18.04
CA PHE A 154 -1.61 0.21 17.39
C PHE A 154 -1.71 0.47 15.89
N ASP A 155 -2.72 -0.13 15.25
CA ASP A 155 -2.87 -0.07 13.80
C ASP A 155 -3.42 1.26 13.25
N SER A 156 -3.66 2.27 14.10
CA SER A 156 -4.03 3.63 13.69
C SER A 156 -2.83 4.55 13.39
N GLN A 157 -1.63 3.99 13.27
CA GLN A 157 -0.38 4.74 13.18
C GLN A 157 0.41 4.62 11.85
N PRO A 158 0.00 3.86 10.81
CA PRO A 158 0.90 3.56 9.71
C PRO A 158 1.27 4.76 8.85
N ILE A 159 0.40 5.76 8.67
CA ILE A 159 0.79 6.98 7.94
C ILE A 159 1.83 7.76 8.74
N ALA A 160 1.69 7.82 10.07
CA ALA A 160 2.70 8.45 10.94
C ALA A 160 4.04 7.67 10.94
N MET A 161 4.00 6.34 10.83
CA MET A 161 5.20 5.51 10.64
C MET A 161 5.86 5.78 9.28
N LEU A 162 5.08 5.84 8.20
CA LEU A 162 5.57 6.17 6.85
C LEU A 162 6.19 7.58 6.79
N ALA A 163 5.58 8.55 7.48
CA ALA A 163 6.06 9.92 7.59
C ALA A 163 7.29 10.07 8.51
N GLY A 164 7.72 8.99 9.18
CA GLY A 164 8.84 9.02 10.12
C GLY A 164 8.56 9.83 11.39
N GLU A 165 7.30 9.95 11.82
CA GLU A 165 6.93 10.69 13.04
C GLU A 165 7.06 9.87 14.32
N CYS A 166 7.01 8.54 14.22
CA CYS A 166 7.05 7.64 15.37
C CYS A 166 7.90 6.38 15.09
N TRP A 167 8.18 5.59 16.11
CA TRP A 167 8.85 4.28 16.02
C TRP A 167 10.20 4.22 15.27
N LYS A 168 10.89 5.37 15.12
CA LYS A 168 12.08 5.54 14.27
C LYS A 168 13.15 4.46 14.45
N GLY A 169 13.48 4.11 15.69
CA GLY A 169 14.54 3.13 15.98
C GLY A 169 14.21 1.74 15.45
N ILE A 170 13.00 1.24 15.70
CA ILE A 170 12.59 -0.09 15.25
C ILE A 170 12.23 -0.11 13.76
N LEU A 171 11.67 0.98 13.21
CA LEU A 171 11.45 1.13 11.77
C LEU A 171 12.76 1.06 10.98
N GLY A 172 13.86 1.61 11.52
CA GLY A 172 15.19 1.48 10.93
C GLY A 172 15.69 0.03 10.81
N SER A 173 15.10 -0.92 11.54
CA SER A 173 15.38 -2.36 11.39
C SER A 173 14.56 -3.05 10.30
N VAL A 174 13.56 -2.38 9.74
CA VAL A 174 12.76 -2.90 8.61
C VAL A 174 13.50 -2.54 7.32
N GLN A 175 14.11 -3.55 6.69
CA GLN A 175 14.90 -3.32 5.47
C GLN A 175 14.06 -2.64 4.38
N GLY A 176 14.61 -1.57 3.81
CA GLY A 176 13.93 -0.75 2.80
C GLY A 176 13.03 0.36 3.35
N HIS A 177 12.85 0.44 4.68
CA HIS A 177 12.12 1.57 5.24
C HIS A 177 12.83 2.89 4.88
N GLU A 178 12.07 3.79 4.27
CA GLU A 178 12.46 5.17 3.99
C GLU A 178 11.29 6.06 4.39
N VAL A 179 11.58 7.28 4.84
CA VAL A 179 10.55 8.28 5.13
C VAL A 179 9.87 8.69 3.82
N MET A 180 8.55 8.57 3.78
CA MET A 180 7.73 9.01 2.67
C MET A 180 7.49 10.53 2.76
N ASP A 181 7.68 11.24 1.65
CA ASP A 181 7.16 12.60 1.51
C ASP A 181 5.64 12.55 1.38
N ILE A 182 4.93 12.47 2.51
CA ILE A 182 3.47 12.41 2.53
C ILE A 182 2.82 13.66 1.93
N ARG A 183 3.50 14.82 1.93
CA ARG A 183 2.96 16.03 1.29
C ARG A 183 2.99 15.90 -0.22
N GLY A 184 4.08 15.37 -0.78
CA GLY A 184 4.23 15.20 -2.22
C GLY A 184 3.61 13.93 -2.79
N LYS A 185 3.51 12.85 -2.00
CA LYS A 185 3.26 11.49 -2.49
C LYS A 185 2.04 10.79 -1.91
N LEU A 186 1.34 11.36 -0.93
CA LEU A 186 0.12 10.78 -0.34
C LEU A 186 -1.14 11.55 -0.74
N VAL A 187 -2.19 10.82 -1.13
CA VAL A 187 -3.56 11.32 -1.21
C VAL A 187 -4.45 10.43 -0.37
N HIS A 188 -5.10 10.98 0.66
CA HIS A 188 -6.05 10.26 1.50
C HIS A 188 -7.46 10.41 0.95
N VAL A 189 -8.24 9.33 0.88
CA VAL A 189 -9.56 9.30 0.27
C VAL A 189 -10.55 8.63 1.21
N GLY A 190 -11.60 9.37 1.57
CA GLY A 190 -12.70 8.88 2.38
C GLY A 190 -12.63 9.29 3.86
N LEU A 191 -11.60 10.03 4.28
CA LEU A 191 -11.43 10.47 5.66
C LEU A 191 -12.69 11.14 6.21
N ARG A 192 -13.26 10.57 7.27
CA ARG A 192 -14.51 11.04 7.88
C ARG A 192 -14.67 10.65 9.35
N ASP A 193 -13.96 9.65 9.84
CA ASP A 193 -14.04 9.22 11.25
C ASP A 193 -12.78 9.66 11.99
N VAL A 194 -12.79 10.91 12.44
CA VAL A 194 -11.69 11.54 13.19
C VAL A 194 -12.24 12.49 14.23
N ASN A 195 -11.61 12.53 15.40
CA ASN A 195 -11.88 13.57 16.39
C ASN A 195 -11.18 14.90 16.00
N GLU A 196 -11.46 15.97 16.74
CA GLU A 196 -10.91 17.31 16.46
C GLU A 196 -9.38 17.36 16.47
N VAL A 197 -8.74 16.60 17.38
CA VAL A 197 -7.27 16.58 17.50
C VAL A 197 -6.65 15.85 16.31
N GLU A 198 -7.21 14.70 15.92
CA GLU A 198 -6.82 13.93 14.73
C GLU A 198 -6.99 14.78 13.46
N ARG A 199 -8.14 15.43 13.32
CA ARG A 199 -8.42 16.35 12.20
C ARG A 199 -7.39 17.47 12.12
N GLN A 200 -7.08 18.13 13.22
CA GLN A 200 -6.10 19.21 13.22
C GLN A 200 -4.68 18.71 12.91
N ARG A 201 -4.30 17.49 13.36
CA ARG A 201 -3.03 16.86 12.99
C ARG A 201 -2.95 16.62 11.48
N VAL A 202 -4.00 16.08 10.87
CA VAL A 202 -4.07 15.87 9.41
C VAL A 202 -3.91 17.20 8.66
N LEU A 203 -4.65 18.24 9.05
CA LEU A 203 -4.54 19.57 8.45
C LEU A 203 -3.12 20.16 8.58
N ASN A 204 -2.48 19.98 9.73
CA ASN A 204 -1.11 20.45 9.97
C ASN A 204 -0.05 19.66 9.18
N ALA A 205 -0.28 18.36 9.00
CA ALA A 205 0.60 17.49 8.21
C ALA A 205 0.63 17.93 6.75
N GLY A 206 -0.53 18.35 6.21
CA GLY A 206 -0.63 19.00 4.90
C GLY A 206 -0.56 18.04 3.71
N PHE A 207 -0.87 16.76 3.90
CA PHE A 207 -1.13 15.85 2.79
C PHE A 207 -2.54 16.08 2.23
N ASP A 208 -2.74 15.75 0.95
CA ASP A 208 -4.01 16.03 0.28
C ASP A 208 -5.09 15.02 0.73
N VAL A 209 -6.30 15.51 0.99
CA VAL A 209 -7.42 14.71 1.50
C VAL A 209 -8.68 14.94 0.67
N VAL A 210 -9.26 13.85 0.16
CA VAL A 210 -10.63 13.79 -0.32
C VAL A 210 -11.52 13.37 0.86
N TRP A 211 -12.02 14.36 1.59
CA TRP A 211 -12.91 14.14 2.74
C TRP A 211 -14.15 13.34 2.34
N GLY A 212 -14.55 12.40 3.19
CA GLY A 212 -15.86 11.76 3.16
C GLY A 212 -16.92 12.60 3.88
N ASP A 213 -18.18 12.16 3.81
CA ASP A 213 -19.26 12.73 4.60
C ASP A 213 -19.52 11.84 5.82
N GLU A 214 -19.42 12.43 7.01
CA GLU A 214 -19.74 11.82 8.30
C GLU A 214 -21.20 11.31 8.37
N ASN A 215 -22.11 11.94 7.61
CA ASN A 215 -23.53 11.60 7.58
C ASN A 215 -23.94 10.73 6.38
N GLY A 216 -22.97 10.24 5.59
CA GLY A 216 -23.23 9.33 4.47
C GLY A 216 -23.84 9.98 3.23
N GLY A 217 -23.71 11.30 3.07
CA GLY A 217 -24.08 11.99 1.85
C GLY A 217 -23.23 11.58 0.65
N ARG A 218 -23.73 11.92 -0.54
CA ARG A 218 -23.06 11.59 -1.81
C ARG A 218 -21.79 12.43 -1.97
N MET A 219 -20.69 11.75 -2.27
CA MET A 219 -19.38 12.36 -2.50
C MET A 219 -18.86 12.02 -3.89
N GLU A 220 -18.35 13.03 -4.59
CA GLU A 220 -17.67 12.87 -5.89
C GLU A 220 -16.20 12.47 -5.69
N PHE A 221 -15.96 11.25 -5.20
CA PHE A 221 -14.61 10.77 -4.89
C PHE A 221 -13.70 10.71 -6.12
N ALA A 222 -14.20 10.18 -7.24
CA ALA A 222 -13.39 9.95 -8.44
C ALA A 222 -12.87 11.27 -9.07
N GLY A 223 -13.74 12.27 -9.20
CA GLY A 223 -13.34 13.57 -9.76
C GLY A 223 -12.34 14.30 -8.87
N ARG A 224 -12.54 14.27 -7.55
CA ARG A 224 -11.62 14.88 -6.58
C ARG A 224 -10.27 14.18 -6.53
N LEU A 225 -10.26 12.85 -6.51
CA LEU A 225 -9.02 12.06 -6.56
C LEU A 225 -8.24 12.36 -7.84
N ARG A 226 -8.91 12.41 -9.01
CA ARG A 226 -8.27 12.75 -10.28
C ARG A 226 -7.52 14.08 -10.22
N GLY A 227 -8.14 15.12 -9.67
CA GLY A 227 -7.49 16.44 -9.53
C GLY A 227 -6.21 16.39 -8.68
N PHE A 228 -6.16 15.56 -7.63
CA PHE A 228 -4.95 15.38 -6.83
C PHE A 228 -3.88 14.54 -7.54
N LEU A 229 -4.27 13.47 -8.24
CA LEU A 229 -3.33 12.62 -8.98
C LEU A 229 -2.63 13.40 -10.10
N GLU A 230 -3.38 14.23 -10.83
CA GLU A 230 -2.83 15.13 -11.86
C GLU A 230 -1.87 16.17 -11.25
N LYS A 231 -2.23 16.78 -10.12
CA LYS A 231 -1.38 17.78 -9.43
C LYS A 231 -0.06 17.20 -8.92
N LYS A 232 -0.05 15.93 -8.50
CA LYS A 232 1.11 15.27 -7.88
C LYS A 232 1.94 14.40 -8.83
N ASP A 233 1.53 14.29 -10.09
CA ASP A 233 2.14 13.36 -11.04
C ASP A 233 2.17 11.92 -10.48
N LEU A 234 1.04 11.48 -9.92
CA LEU A 234 0.83 10.14 -9.37
C LEU A 234 -0.01 9.25 -10.29
N GLY A 235 -0.30 9.72 -11.51
CA GLY A 235 -0.97 8.94 -12.54
C GLY A 235 -0.01 7.96 -13.22
N PRO A 236 -0.52 6.95 -13.95
CA PRO A 236 0.32 6.17 -14.84
C PRO A 236 1.00 7.09 -15.87
N ASP A 237 2.29 6.91 -16.10
CA ASP A 237 3.08 7.70 -17.04
C ASP A 237 2.39 7.83 -18.41
N ASN A 238 1.77 8.98 -18.69
CA ASN A 238 1.29 9.43 -20.00
C ASN A 238 0.76 8.37 -21.00
N ALA A 239 0.12 7.32 -20.52
CA ALA A 239 -0.64 6.38 -21.32
C ALA A 239 -2.11 6.63 -21.00
N ALA A 240 -2.73 7.44 -21.86
CA ALA A 240 -4.14 7.78 -21.80
C ALA A 240 -5.01 6.54 -21.53
N PHE A 241 -5.95 6.67 -20.60
CA PHE A 241 -7.12 5.80 -20.49
C PHE A 241 -8.02 5.97 -21.71
#